data_AF-A0A931RV49-F1
#
_entry.id   AF-A0A931RV49-F1
#
_cell.length_a   1.000
_cell.length_b   1.000
_cell.length_c   1.000
_cell.angle_alpha   90.00
_cell.angle_beta   90.00
_cell.angle_gamma   90.00
#
_symmetry.space_group_name_H-M   'P 1'
#
loop_
_entity.id
_entity.type
_entity.pdbx_description
1 polymer ?
#
loop_
_entity_poly.entity_id
_entity_poly.type
_entity_poly.pdbx_seq_one_letter_code
_entity_poly.pdbx_strand_id
1 'polypeptide(L)'
;MEQKKIERLLEEKTKEIKEKNIKLDESERRCRALEKEKEKFERESKRVHELAAEVQRQGQDGASQTEMLRRENERLRTETGELKRRLDNFLSLKKAGLFIDFENIRLCWKHRFEQDPPMERLLEEAERLIAAPGGARVLALKSAYIVRNKTLRGCLEAMGYQVFEKEPAKKVSGEFTCNWDVGLALNVMEEANRLDVVAIASGDGDFLDLVESIRNRFKGRVAVEIAAVRGLTHAGLQQAALDGMINLHYLEAP
;
A
#
# COMPACT_ATOMS: atom_id res chain seq x y z
N MET A 1 36.23 8.94 -11.51
CA MET A 1 35.33 8.44 -12.58
C MET A 1 34.17 7.62 -12.02
N GLU A 2 34.35 6.85 -10.95
CA GLU A 2 33.29 6.03 -10.35
C GLU A 2 32.16 6.85 -9.69
N GLN A 3 32.49 7.95 -9.00
CA GLN A 3 31.48 8.83 -8.37
C GLN A 3 30.45 9.39 -9.36
N LYS A 4 30.90 9.86 -10.52
CA LYS A 4 30.01 10.32 -11.61
C LYS A 4 29.17 9.20 -12.22
N LYS A 5 29.67 7.96 -12.23
CA LYS A 5 28.89 6.79 -12.65
C LYS A 5 27.80 6.46 -11.65
N ILE A 6 28.11 6.55 -10.35
CA ILE A 6 27.16 6.30 -9.26
C ILE A 6 26.07 7.38 -9.22
N GLU A 7 26.40 8.66 -9.36
CA GLU A 7 25.42 9.76 -9.43
C GLU A 7 24.46 9.59 -10.62
N ARG A 8 24.98 9.19 -11.77
CA ARG A 8 24.15 8.98 -12.97
C ARG A 8 23.21 7.78 -12.83
N LEU A 9 23.70 6.70 -12.22
CA LEU A 9 22.88 5.53 -11.90
C LEU A 9 21.78 5.88 -10.88
N LEU A 10 22.11 6.70 -9.89
CA LEU A 10 21.16 7.19 -8.88
C LEU A 10 20.09 8.10 -9.51
N GLU A 11 20.45 8.98 -10.43
CA GLU A 11 19.48 9.79 -11.18
C GLU A 11 18.54 8.95 -12.04
N GLU A 12 19.08 7.95 -12.76
CA GLU A 12 18.27 7.02 -13.56
C GLU A 12 17.32 6.20 -12.68
N LYS A 13 17.81 5.64 -11.57
CA LYS A 13 16.98 4.86 -10.62
C LYS A 13 15.94 5.73 -9.94
N THR A 14 16.29 6.95 -9.54
CA THR A 14 15.33 7.92 -8.99
C THR A 14 14.23 8.26 -10.00
N LYS A 15 14.55 8.30 -11.30
CA LYS A 15 13.58 8.55 -12.36
C LYS A 15 12.66 7.36 -12.61
N GLU A 16 13.20 6.14 -12.68
CA GLU A 16 12.41 4.90 -12.75
C GLU A 16 11.50 4.72 -11.53
N ILE A 17 11.99 5.07 -10.34
CA ILE A 17 11.23 5.06 -9.09
C ILE A 17 10.10 6.09 -9.16
N LYS A 18 10.37 7.32 -9.60
CA LYS A 18 9.30 8.32 -9.78
C LYS A 18 8.24 7.86 -10.77
N GLU A 19 8.62 7.21 -11.87
CA GLU A 19 7.68 6.64 -12.85
C GLU A 19 6.87 5.46 -12.28
N LYS A 20 7.46 4.59 -11.46
CA LYS A 20 6.75 3.51 -10.76
C LYS A 20 5.80 4.04 -9.68
N ASN A 21 6.14 5.13 -8.98
CA ASN A 21 5.30 5.72 -7.93
C ASN A 21 4.16 6.57 -8.47
N ILE A 22 4.37 7.21 -9.61
CA ILE A 22 3.28 7.77 -10.41
C ILE A 22 2.23 6.67 -10.63
N LYS A 23 2.60 5.44 -11.00
CA LYS A 23 1.64 4.34 -11.23
C LYS A 23 0.87 3.85 -9.98
N LEU A 24 1.44 3.96 -8.78
CA LEU A 24 0.80 3.49 -7.53
C LEU A 24 -0.12 4.55 -6.92
N ASP A 25 0.32 5.81 -6.86
CA ASP A 25 -0.51 6.97 -6.48
C ASP A 25 -1.58 7.26 -7.57
N GLU A 26 -1.28 6.95 -8.83
CA GLU A 26 -2.28 6.87 -9.90
C GLU A 26 -3.33 5.81 -9.59
N SER A 27 -3.04 4.67 -8.96
CA SER A 27 -4.06 3.66 -8.67
C SER A 27 -5.14 4.20 -7.72
N GLU A 28 -4.75 4.87 -6.63
CA GLU A 28 -5.69 5.48 -5.70
C GLU A 28 -6.41 6.71 -6.28
N ARG A 29 -5.68 7.58 -6.99
CA ARG A 29 -6.28 8.74 -7.68
C ARG A 29 -7.22 8.30 -8.78
N ARG A 30 -6.88 7.25 -9.53
CA ARG A 30 -7.69 6.62 -10.57
C ARG A 30 -8.90 5.95 -9.96
N CYS A 31 -8.82 5.41 -8.75
CA CYS A 31 -10.00 4.87 -8.09
C CYS A 31 -10.99 5.98 -7.69
N ARG A 32 -10.50 7.07 -7.06
CA ARG A 32 -11.35 8.25 -6.78
C ARG A 32 -11.89 8.91 -8.06
N ALA A 33 -11.12 8.88 -9.15
CA ALA A 33 -11.55 9.38 -10.45
C ALA A 33 -12.61 8.47 -11.09
N LEU A 34 -12.43 7.14 -11.03
CA LEU A 34 -13.38 6.14 -11.50
C LEU A 34 -14.69 6.17 -10.70
N GLU A 35 -14.63 6.42 -9.39
CA GLU A 35 -15.82 6.65 -8.56
C GLU A 35 -16.60 7.90 -9.02
N LYS A 36 -15.91 9.02 -9.26
CA LYS A 36 -16.53 10.24 -9.79
C LYS A 36 -17.08 10.07 -11.21
N GLU A 37 -16.36 9.36 -12.07
CA GLU A 37 -16.82 9.03 -13.42
C GLU A 37 -18.04 8.11 -13.39
N LYS A 38 -18.05 7.10 -12.51
CA LYS A 38 -19.21 6.23 -12.29
C LYS A 38 -20.43 7.05 -11.86
N GLU A 39 -20.29 7.95 -10.89
CA GLU A 39 -21.41 8.81 -10.47
C GLU A 39 -21.92 9.70 -11.61
N LYS A 40 -21.02 10.26 -12.42
CA LYS A 40 -21.39 11.07 -13.58
C LYS A 40 -22.12 10.23 -14.62
N PHE A 41 -21.62 9.04 -14.90
CA PHE A 41 -22.21 8.12 -15.87
C PHE A 41 -23.58 7.61 -15.41
N GLU A 42 -23.74 7.30 -14.13
CA GLU A 42 -25.05 6.91 -13.56
C GLU A 42 -26.08 8.04 -13.68
N ARG A 43 -25.67 9.30 -13.52
CA ARG A 43 -26.53 10.48 -13.75
C ARG A 43 -26.89 10.65 -15.23
N GLU A 44 -25.92 10.55 -16.13
CA GLU A 44 -26.15 10.65 -17.57
C GLU A 44 -27.02 9.51 -18.09
N SER A 45 -26.80 8.27 -17.61
CA SER A 45 -27.62 7.10 -17.94
C SER A 45 -29.08 7.29 -17.53
N LYS A 46 -29.33 7.81 -16.32
CA LYS A 46 -30.70 8.17 -15.88
C LYS A 46 -31.32 9.21 -16.82
N ARG A 47 -30.58 10.25 -17.17
CA ARG A 47 -31.05 11.34 -18.03
C ARG A 47 -31.37 10.86 -19.45
N VAL A 48 -30.54 9.99 -20.01
CA VAL A 48 -30.80 9.38 -21.32
C VAL A 48 -32.02 8.45 -21.24
N HIS A 49 -32.24 7.76 -20.13
CA HIS A 49 -33.43 6.95 -19.93
C HIS A 49 -34.71 7.80 -19.90
N GLU A 50 -34.67 8.96 -19.23
CA GLU A 50 -35.77 9.93 -19.20
C GLU A 50 -36.05 10.50 -20.60
N LEU A 51 -35.00 10.92 -21.32
CA LEU A 51 -35.10 11.41 -22.70
C LEU A 51 -35.63 10.35 -23.67
N ALA A 52 -35.18 9.11 -23.54
CA ALA A 52 -35.69 8.00 -24.36
C ALA A 52 -37.18 7.75 -24.08
N ALA A 53 -37.59 7.79 -22.81
CA ALA A 53 -39.00 7.68 -22.43
C ALA A 53 -39.84 8.87 -22.93
N GLU A 54 -39.24 10.06 -23.09
CA GLU A 54 -39.90 11.25 -23.62
C GLU A 54 -40.03 11.23 -25.14
N VAL A 55 -38.98 10.82 -25.86
CA VAL A 55 -39.00 10.58 -27.31
C VAL A 55 -40.02 9.49 -27.68
N GLN A 56 -40.12 8.44 -26.86
CA GLN A 56 -41.10 7.37 -27.05
C GLN A 56 -42.54 7.85 -26.79
N ARG A 57 -42.73 8.90 -25.96
CA ARG A 57 -44.02 9.58 -25.75
C ARG A 57 -44.38 10.56 -26.87
N GLN A 58 -43.40 11.08 -27.62
CA GLN A 58 -43.61 12.13 -28.62
C GLN A 58 -43.97 11.64 -30.04
N GLY A 59 -44.08 10.34 -30.29
CA GLY A 59 -44.76 9.80 -31.47
C GLY A 59 -44.27 10.33 -32.84
N GLN A 60 -43.23 9.67 -33.37
CA GLN A 60 -42.78 9.63 -34.78
C GLN A 60 -42.24 10.91 -35.46
N ASP A 61 -40.97 10.81 -35.89
CA ASP A 61 -40.49 11.27 -37.22
C ASP A 61 -39.04 10.81 -37.56
N GLY A 62 -38.34 10.10 -36.67
CA GLY A 62 -36.96 9.67 -36.90
C GLY A 62 -36.70 8.22 -36.54
N ALA A 63 -37.28 7.24 -37.23
CA ALA A 63 -37.05 5.82 -36.95
C ALA A 63 -35.55 5.46 -36.95
N SER A 64 -34.77 6.01 -37.88
CA SER A 64 -33.32 5.81 -37.96
C SER A 64 -32.54 6.49 -36.81
N GLN A 65 -32.95 7.71 -36.40
CA GLN A 65 -32.38 8.40 -35.23
C GLN A 65 -32.73 7.69 -33.92
N THR A 66 -33.95 7.17 -33.81
CA THR A 66 -34.42 6.42 -32.64
C THR A 66 -33.68 5.08 -32.53
N GLU A 67 -33.43 4.40 -33.65
CA GLU A 67 -32.61 3.18 -33.73
C GLU A 67 -31.14 3.47 -33.33
N MET A 68 -30.55 4.56 -33.83
CA MET A 68 -29.19 4.98 -33.44
C MET A 68 -29.08 5.30 -31.95
N LEU A 69 -30.02 6.08 -31.40
CA LEU A 69 -30.05 6.41 -29.98
C LEU A 69 -30.26 5.17 -29.10
N ARG A 70 -31.01 4.17 -29.57
CA ARG A 70 -31.15 2.87 -28.87
C ARG A 70 -29.85 2.07 -28.86
N ARG A 71 -29.16 1.98 -29.99
CA ARG A 71 -27.86 1.27 -30.09
C ARG A 71 -26.80 1.93 -29.21
N GLU A 72 -26.72 3.25 -29.22
CA GLU A 72 -25.79 3.99 -28.37
C GLU A 72 -26.13 3.81 -26.88
N ASN A 73 -27.42 3.81 -26.51
CA ASN A 73 -27.85 3.49 -25.15
C ASN A 73 -27.43 2.09 -24.69
N GLU A 74 -27.60 1.09 -25.55
CA GLU A 74 -27.24 -0.29 -25.26
C GLU A 74 -25.71 -0.45 -25.08
N ARG A 75 -24.94 0.23 -25.92
CA ARG A 75 -23.48 0.33 -25.78
C ARG A 75 -23.08 0.98 -24.45
N LEU A 76 -23.61 2.17 -24.14
CA LEU A 76 -23.32 2.88 -22.89
C LEU A 76 -23.69 2.04 -21.65
N ARG A 77 -24.82 1.32 -21.68
CA ARG A 77 -25.22 0.38 -20.62
C ARG A 77 -24.21 -0.75 -20.43
N THR A 78 -23.70 -1.30 -21.52
CA THR A 78 -22.69 -2.36 -21.49
C THR A 78 -21.38 -1.86 -20.88
N GLU A 79 -20.89 -0.69 -21.31
CA GLU A 79 -19.68 -0.05 -20.76
C GLU A 79 -19.86 0.28 -19.27
N THR A 80 -21.03 0.79 -18.86
CA THR A 80 -21.37 1.03 -17.44
C THR A 80 -21.29 -0.25 -16.62
N GLY A 81 -21.87 -1.33 -17.16
CA GLY A 81 -21.89 -2.64 -16.49
C GLY A 81 -20.49 -3.20 -16.29
N GLU A 82 -19.59 -3.02 -17.26
CA GLU A 82 -18.20 -3.44 -17.13
C GLU A 82 -17.43 -2.59 -16.11
N LEU A 83 -17.57 -1.26 -16.15
CA LEU A 83 -16.97 -0.37 -15.17
C LEU A 83 -17.43 -0.69 -13.75
N LYS A 84 -18.73 -0.94 -13.57
CA LYS A 84 -19.29 -1.34 -12.27
C LYS A 84 -18.67 -2.64 -11.77
N ARG A 85 -18.56 -3.67 -12.62
CA ARG A 85 -17.89 -4.93 -12.24
C ARG A 85 -16.43 -4.73 -11.83
N ARG A 86 -15.68 -3.90 -12.59
CA ARG A 86 -14.28 -3.59 -12.25
C ARG A 86 -14.18 -2.86 -10.91
N LEU A 87 -15.08 -1.93 -10.65
CA LEU A 87 -15.13 -1.22 -9.37
C LEU A 87 -15.53 -2.15 -8.21
N ASP A 88 -16.54 -3.00 -8.39
CA ASP A 88 -16.97 -3.96 -7.36
C ASP A 88 -15.82 -4.93 -7.02
N ASN A 89 -15.08 -5.42 -8.04
CA ASN A 89 -13.88 -6.22 -7.85
C ASN A 89 -12.81 -5.45 -7.06
N PHE A 90 -12.53 -4.19 -7.40
CA PHE A 90 -11.56 -3.38 -6.68
C PHE A 90 -11.98 -3.12 -5.22
N LEU A 91 -13.24 -2.75 -4.98
CA LEU A 91 -13.77 -2.49 -3.65
C LEU A 91 -13.81 -3.75 -2.77
N SER A 92 -13.79 -4.94 -3.38
CA SER A 92 -13.68 -6.22 -2.69
C SER A 92 -12.24 -6.57 -2.28
N LEU A 93 -11.23 -5.84 -2.77
CA LEU A 93 -9.84 -6.06 -2.38
C LEU A 93 -9.61 -5.66 -0.93
N LYS A 94 -8.86 -6.50 -0.21
CA LYS A 94 -8.45 -6.19 1.16
C LYS A 94 -7.41 -5.07 1.17
N LYS A 95 -7.58 -4.09 2.05
CA LYS A 95 -6.65 -2.97 2.23
C LYS A 95 -5.53 -3.37 3.17
N ALA A 96 -4.29 -3.31 2.69
CA ALA A 96 -3.10 -3.55 3.49
C ALA A 96 -2.34 -2.24 3.75
N GLY A 97 -1.77 -2.11 4.95
CA GLY A 97 -0.81 -1.06 5.29
C GLY A 97 0.54 -1.66 5.62
N LEU A 98 1.61 -1.12 5.04
CA LEU A 98 2.99 -1.54 5.29
C LEU A 98 3.72 -0.54 6.19
N PHE A 99 4.26 -1.00 7.31
CA PHE A 99 4.96 -0.19 8.30
C PHE A 99 6.38 -0.73 8.49
N ILE A 100 7.39 0.02 8.08
CA ILE A 100 8.78 -0.46 8.02
C ILE A 100 9.62 0.20 9.11
N ASP A 101 10.08 -0.60 10.06
CA ASP A 101 11.18 -0.21 10.94
C ASP A 101 12.50 -0.37 10.19
N PHE A 102 12.96 0.72 9.60
CA PHE A 102 14.07 0.69 8.67
C PHE A 102 15.39 0.36 9.36
N GLU A 103 15.58 0.84 10.58
CA GLU A 103 16.80 0.59 11.33
C GLU A 103 16.85 -0.85 11.82
N ASN A 104 15.74 -1.41 12.31
CA ASN A 104 15.69 -2.81 12.69
C ASN A 104 16.04 -3.72 11.50
N ILE A 105 15.37 -3.53 10.37
CA ILE A 105 15.64 -4.33 9.17
C ILE A 105 17.08 -4.16 8.68
N ARG A 106 17.60 -2.93 8.63
CA ARG A 106 18.98 -2.67 8.18
C ARG A 106 20.01 -3.33 9.10
N LEU A 107 19.85 -3.21 10.41
CA LEU A 107 20.76 -3.80 11.39
C LEU A 107 20.71 -5.33 11.34
N CYS A 108 19.51 -5.93 11.31
CA CYS A 108 19.36 -7.36 11.17
C CYS A 108 19.96 -7.87 9.85
N TRP A 109 19.71 -7.17 8.74
CA TRP A 109 20.28 -7.53 7.45
C TRP A 109 21.81 -7.49 7.48
N LYS A 110 22.39 -6.40 8.01
CA LYS A 110 23.84 -6.24 8.13
C LYS A 110 24.46 -7.31 9.04
N HIS A 111 23.79 -7.69 10.11
CA HIS A 111 24.24 -8.79 10.97
C HIS A 111 24.22 -10.14 10.23
N ARG A 112 23.19 -10.40 9.42
CA ARG A 112 23.02 -11.69 8.73
C ARG A 112 23.92 -11.86 7.50
N PHE A 113 24.12 -10.79 6.74
CA PHE A 113 24.74 -10.81 5.42
C PHE A 113 26.04 -9.99 5.33
N GLU A 114 26.47 -9.37 6.45
CA GLU A 114 27.71 -8.59 6.56
C GLU A 114 27.80 -7.38 5.61
N GLN A 115 26.68 -6.96 5.04
CA GLN A 115 26.57 -5.83 4.13
C GLN A 115 25.26 -5.07 4.34
N ASP A 116 25.17 -3.81 3.92
CA ASP A 116 23.90 -3.08 3.94
C ASP A 116 22.91 -3.67 2.92
N PRO A 117 21.59 -3.64 3.20
CA PRO A 117 20.59 -4.22 2.31
C PRO A 117 20.53 -3.51 0.95
N PRO A 118 20.27 -4.24 -0.16
CA PRO A 118 19.90 -3.64 -1.43
C PRO A 118 18.49 -3.03 -1.31
N MET A 119 18.45 -1.80 -0.81
CA MET A 119 17.24 -1.15 -0.28
C MET A 119 16.05 -1.16 -1.22
N GLU A 120 16.24 -0.81 -2.49
CA GLU A 120 15.17 -0.82 -3.49
C GLU A 120 14.52 -2.21 -3.60
N ARG A 121 15.35 -3.25 -3.71
CA ARG A 121 14.86 -4.63 -3.83
C ARG A 121 14.19 -5.13 -2.56
N LEU A 122 14.75 -4.77 -1.40
CA LEU A 122 14.17 -5.09 -0.10
C LEU A 122 12.75 -4.52 0.03
N LEU A 123 12.57 -3.26 -0.36
CA LEU A 123 11.28 -2.59 -0.32
C LEU A 123 10.32 -3.14 -1.36
N GLU A 124 10.78 -3.40 -2.58
CA GLU A 124 9.96 -4.06 -3.61
C GLU A 124 9.48 -5.44 -3.16
N GLU A 125 10.34 -6.21 -2.50
CA GLU A 125 10.00 -7.53 -1.96
C GLU A 125 9.02 -7.43 -0.79
N ALA A 126 9.23 -6.49 0.14
CA ALA A 126 8.29 -6.23 1.23
C ALA A 126 6.91 -5.81 0.68
N GLU A 127 6.86 -4.90 -0.28
CA GLU A 127 5.61 -4.51 -0.94
C GLU A 127 4.95 -5.70 -1.64
N ARG A 128 5.73 -6.53 -2.36
CA ARG A 128 5.21 -7.70 -3.10
C ARG A 128 4.61 -8.75 -2.16
N LEU A 129 5.30 -9.09 -1.07
CA LEU A 129 4.83 -10.09 -0.10
C LEU A 129 3.49 -9.68 0.51
N ILE A 130 3.30 -8.39 0.76
CA ILE A 130 2.11 -7.87 1.44
C ILE A 130 0.97 -7.54 0.48
N ALA A 131 1.27 -6.95 -0.68
CA ALA A 131 0.28 -6.50 -1.65
C ALA A 131 -0.26 -7.62 -2.55
N ALA A 132 0.48 -8.72 -2.76
CA ALA A 132 0.19 -9.67 -3.82
C ALA A 132 0.04 -11.17 -3.46
N PRO A 133 -0.55 -11.61 -2.32
CA PRO A 133 -1.03 -12.98 -2.22
C PRO A 133 -2.22 -13.19 -3.19
N GLY A 134 -1.94 -13.59 -4.44
CA GLY A 134 -2.95 -13.93 -5.44
C GLY A 134 -3.79 -12.76 -5.98
N GLY A 135 -3.35 -11.51 -5.81
CA GLY A 135 -4.06 -10.32 -6.30
C GLY A 135 -5.30 -9.91 -5.49
N ALA A 136 -5.47 -10.45 -4.27
CA ALA A 136 -6.62 -10.21 -3.41
C ALA A 136 -6.50 -8.97 -2.50
N ARG A 137 -5.39 -8.22 -2.59
CA ARG A 137 -5.08 -7.10 -1.71
C ARG A 137 -4.63 -5.88 -2.50
N VAL A 138 -4.81 -4.71 -1.89
CA VAL A 138 -4.25 -3.44 -2.36
C VAL A 138 -3.46 -2.80 -1.23
N LEU A 139 -2.27 -2.29 -1.54
CA LEU A 139 -1.47 -1.53 -0.59
C LEU A 139 -2.04 -0.10 -0.50
N ALA A 140 -2.79 0.16 0.58
CA ALA A 140 -3.51 1.42 0.80
C ALA A 140 -2.65 2.48 1.51
N LEU A 141 -1.57 2.07 2.16
CA LEU A 141 -0.58 2.99 2.71
C LEU A 141 0.76 2.28 2.90
N LYS A 142 1.81 3.09 2.95
CA LYS A 142 3.16 2.65 3.29
C LYS A 142 3.88 3.72 4.11
N SER A 143 4.33 3.33 5.30
CA SER A 143 5.01 4.16 6.27
C SER A 143 6.41 3.63 6.52
N ALA A 144 7.41 4.51 6.54
CA ALA A 144 8.80 4.15 6.84
C ALA A 144 9.32 4.97 8.00
N TYR A 145 9.89 4.30 8.99
CA TYR A 145 10.40 4.89 10.22
C TYR A 145 11.91 4.85 10.21
N ILE A 146 12.54 6.01 10.11
CA ILE A 146 13.99 6.14 9.90
C ILE A 146 14.65 6.99 10.98
N VAL A 147 15.91 6.70 11.25
CA VAL A 147 16.80 7.65 11.93
C VAL A 147 17.31 8.66 10.90
N ARG A 148 17.53 9.91 11.33
CA ARG A 148 17.83 11.04 10.46
C ARG A 148 18.80 10.70 9.32
N ASN A 149 18.29 10.71 8.08
CA ASN A 149 19.05 10.42 6.87
C ASN A 149 18.35 11.05 5.64
N LYS A 150 18.88 12.18 5.17
CA LYS A 150 18.28 12.96 4.08
C LYS A 150 18.19 12.20 2.76
N THR A 151 19.21 11.42 2.43
CA THR A 151 19.25 10.63 1.20
C THR A 151 18.19 9.54 1.23
N LEU A 152 18.13 8.79 2.34
CA LEU A 152 17.13 7.74 2.56
C LEU A 152 15.71 8.30 2.51
N ARG A 153 15.46 9.41 3.21
CA ARG A 153 14.17 10.12 3.17
C ARG A 153 13.74 10.43 1.73
N GLY A 154 14.63 11.05 0.95
CA GLY A 154 14.31 11.42 -0.43
C GLY A 154 13.99 10.21 -1.32
N CYS A 155 14.71 9.10 -1.15
CA CYS A 155 14.42 7.84 -1.84
C CYS A 155 13.06 7.27 -1.42
N LEU A 156 12.76 7.21 -0.13
CA LEU A 156 11.49 6.67 0.39
C LEU A 156 10.28 7.52 0.00
N GLU A 157 10.40 8.85 0.07
CA GLU A 157 9.36 9.78 -0.38
C GLU A 157 9.16 9.67 -1.90
N ALA A 158 10.23 9.54 -2.69
CA ALA A 158 10.13 9.25 -4.12
C ALA A 158 9.50 7.88 -4.38
N MET A 159 9.69 6.93 -3.44
CA MET A 159 9.02 5.64 -3.35
C MET A 159 7.61 5.72 -2.78
N GLY A 160 7.01 6.90 -2.57
CA GLY A 160 5.63 7.04 -2.10
C GLY A 160 5.39 6.63 -0.64
N TYR A 161 6.44 6.48 0.16
CA TYR A 161 6.32 6.24 1.60
C TYR A 161 6.01 7.54 2.34
N GLN A 162 5.14 7.43 3.34
CA GLN A 162 5.09 8.42 4.41
C GLN A 162 6.29 8.20 5.33
N VAL A 163 7.23 9.15 5.33
CA VAL A 163 8.49 9.02 6.08
C VAL A 163 8.41 9.72 7.44
N PHE A 164 8.57 8.93 8.49
CA PHE A 164 8.72 9.39 9.86
C PHE A 164 10.21 9.37 10.22
N GLU A 165 10.77 10.54 10.54
CA GLU A 165 12.20 10.70 10.84
C GLU A 165 12.42 11.20 12.27
N LYS A 166 13.33 10.56 12.99
CA LYS A 166 13.67 10.92 14.38
C LYS A 166 15.14 11.30 14.46
N GLU A 167 15.41 12.37 15.20
CA GLU A 167 16.78 12.74 15.55
C GLU A 167 17.28 11.84 16.68
N PRO A 168 18.53 11.33 16.61
CA PRO A 168 19.13 10.60 17.72
C PRO A 168 19.09 11.44 19.00
N ALA A 169 18.38 10.95 20.02
CA ALA A 169 18.31 11.64 21.30
C ALA A 169 19.50 11.20 22.16
N LYS A 170 20.29 12.17 22.64
CA LYS A 170 21.33 11.93 23.64
C LYS A 170 20.71 11.91 25.02
N LYS A 171 20.78 10.78 25.72
CA LYS A 171 20.39 10.67 27.12
C LYS A 171 21.31 11.48 28.01
N VAL A 172 20.83 11.79 29.22
CA VAL A 172 21.64 12.37 30.31
C VAL A 172 22.85 11.47 30.64
N SER A 173 22.70 10.15 30.48
CA SER A 173 23.79 9.17 30.63
C SER A 173 24.86 9.22 29.52
N GLY A 174 24.67 10.04 28.48
CA GLY A 174 25.57 10.14 27.32
C GLY A 174 25.31 9.15 26.19
N GLU A 175 24.45 8.15 26.43
CA GLU A 175 24.04 7.15 25.44
C GLU A 175 23.02 7.73 24.44
N PHE A 176 23.12 7.33 23.17
CA PHE A 176 22.15 7.71 22.15
C PHE A 176 21.04 6.65 22.05
N THR A 177 19.78 7.07 22.10
CA THR A 177 18.64 6.20 21.77
C THR A 177 17.86 6.77 20.61
N CYS A 178 17.56 5.91 19.64
CA CYS A 178 16.75 6.28 18.50
C CYS A 178 16.01 5.04 17.95
N ASN A 179 15.09 4.49 18.74
CA ASN A 179 14.11 3.53 18.25
C ASN A 179 12.79 4.22 17.90
N TRP A 180 12.02 3.57 17.05
CA TRP A 180 10.73 4.04 16.58
C TRP A 180 9.55 3.25 17.17
N ASP A 181 9.81 2.20 17.96
CA ASP A 181 8.84 1.20 18.42
C ASP A 181 7.52 1.80 18.90
N VAL A 182 7.57 2.78 19.81
CA VAL A 182 6.37 3.45 20.34
C VAL A 182 5.65 4.26 19.27
N GLY A 183 6.38 5.05 18.47
CA GLY A 183 5.78 5.89 17.42
C GLY A 183 5.18 5.05 16.30
N LEU A 184 5.86 3.97 15.93
CA LEU A 184 5.37 2.97 14.97
C LEU A 184 4.10 2.31 15.51
N ALA A 185 4.12 1.81 16.75
CA ALA A 185 2.96 1.15 17.36
C ALA A 185 1.73 2.06 17.44
N LEU A 186 1.91 3.33 17.82
CA LEU A 186 0.83 4.31 17.85
C LEU A 186 0.23 4.53 16.46
N ASN A 187 1.08 4.76 15.45
CA ASN A 187 0.59 4.98 14.10
C ASN A 187 -0.10 3.72 13.53
N VAL A 188 0.44 2.53 13.77
CA VAL A 188 -0.22 1.28 13.39
C VAL A 188 -1.62 1.19 14.00
N MET A 189 -1.78 1.49 15.29
CA MET A 189 -3.08 1.41 15.97
C MET A 189 -4.09 2.44 15.46
N GLU A 190 -3.64 3.65 15.12
CA GLU A 190 -4.46 4.69 14.49
C GLU A 190 -4.98 4.22 13.12
N GLU A 191 -4.11 3.60 12.32
CA GLU A 191 -4.41 3.23 10.95
C GLU A 191 -5.13 1.89 10.83
N ALA A 192 -4.95 0.98 11.79
CA ALA A 192 -5.52 -0.37 11.76
C ALA A 192 -7.04 -0.40 11.54
N ASN A 193 -7.78 0.63 12.00
CA ASN A 193 -9.24 0.65 11.85
C ASN A 193 -9.69 0.69 10.38
N ARG A 194 -8.91 1.31 9.49
CA ARG A 194 -9.22 1.44 8.05
C ARG A 194 -8.56 0.37 7.17
N LEU A 195 -7.86 -0.57 7.78
CA LEU A 195 -7.14 -1.65 7.12
C LEU A 195 -7.82 -3.00 7.40
N ASP A 196 -7.58 -3.93 6.50
CA ASP A 196 -7.87 -5.36 6.69
C ASP A 196 -6.60 -6.12 7.10
N VAL A 197 -5.43 -5.59 6.72
CA VAL A 197 -4.11 -6.17 7.01
C VAL A 197 -3.15 -5.08 7.45
N VAL A 198 -2.48 -5.31 8.58
CA VAL A 198 -1.33 -4.54 9.05
C VAL A 198 -0.09 -5.38 8.85
N ALA A 199 0.84 -4.91 8.04
CA ALA A 199 2.13 -5.55 7.84
C ALA A 199 3.24 -4.72 8.49
N ILE A 200 3.97 -5.31 9.42
CA ILE A 200 5.11 -4.68 10.10
C ILE A 200 6.39 -5.34 9.60
N ALA A 201 7.25 -4.57 8.94
CA ALA A 201 8.57 -5.03 8.58
C ALA A 201 9.53 -4.74 9.74
N SER A 202 9.62 -5.69 10.67
CA SER A 202 10.56 -5.72 11.80
C SER A 202 10.65 -7.13 12.37
N GLY A 203 11.82 -7.51 12.91
CA GLY A 203 12.01 -8.74 13.65
C GLY A 203 11.88 -8.58 15.17
N ASP A 204 11.58 -7.37 15.66
CA ASP A 204 11.62 -7.01 17.08
C ASP A 204 10.47 -7.61 17.91
N GLY A 205 10.81 -8.16 19.07
CA GLY A 205 9.86 -8.76 20.00
C GLY A 205 8.94 -7.74 20.66
N ASP A 206 9.32 -6.46 20.71
CA ASP A 206 8.53 -5.38 21.32
C ASP A 206 7.18 -5.16 20.60
N PHE A 207 7.02 -5.67 19.38
CA PHE A 207 5.76 -5.63 18.65
C PHE A 207 4.77 -6.75 19.02
N LEU A 208 5.12 -7.68 19.91
CA LEU A 208 4.19 -8.73 20.36
C LEU A 208 2.95 -8.15 21.05
N ASP A 209 3.15 -7.20 21.96
CA ASP A 209 2.05 -6.54 22.65
C ASP A 209 1.15 -5.75 21.68
N LEU A 210 1.74 -5.22 20.61
CA LEU A 210 1.02 -4.56 19.53
C LEU A 210 0.15 -5.57 18.74
N VAL A 211 0.71 -6.73 18.38
CA VAL A 211 -0.04 -7.83 17.72
C VAL A 211 -1.26 -8.22 18.56
N GLU A 212 -1.07 -8.45 19.86
CA GLU A 212 -2.15 -8.80 20.76
C GLU A 212 -3.19 -7.67 20.89
N SER A 213 -2.72 -6.43 20.99
CA SER A 213 -3.58 -5.25 21.08
C SER A 213 -4.45 -5.08 19.84
N ILE A 214 -3.90 -5.25 18.64
CA ILE A 214 -4.65 -5.21 17.37
C ILE A 214 -5.70 -6.32 17.38
N ARG A 215 -5.30 -7.56 17.68
CA ARG A 215 -6.21 -8.71 17.67
C ARG A 215 -7.37 -8.53 18.63
N ASN A 216 -7.10 -8.06 19.85
CA ASN A 216 -8.11 -7.82 20.88
C ASN A 216 -9.03 -6.65 20.51
N ARG A 217 -8.46 -5.50 20.11
CA ARG A 217 -9.23 -4.29 19.79
C ARG A 217 -10.13 -4.48 18.58
N PHE A 218 -9.63 -5.16 17.54
CA PHE A 218 -10.36 -5.37 16.29
C PHE A 218 -11.02 -6.74 16.21
N LYS A 219 -11.01 -7.52 17.29
CA LYS A 219 -11.63 -8.86 17.39
C LYS A 219 -11.25 -9.79 16.23
N GLY A 220 -9.97 -9.75 15.84
CA GLY A 220 -9.44 -10.53 14.71
C GLY A 220 -9.84 -10.06 13.31
N ARG A 221 -10.58 -8.95 13.17
CA ARG A 221 -10.94 -8.37 11.84
C ARG A 221 -9.71 -7.92 11.06
N VAL A 222 -8.70 -7.39 11.76
CA VAL A 222 -7.45 -6.92 11.17
C VAL A 222 -6.43 -8.03 11.32
N ALA A 223 -5.94 -8.56 10.20
CA ALA A 223 -4.84 -9.52 10.19
C ALA A 223 -3.52 -8.79 10.43
N VAL A 224 -2.60 -9.43 11.14
CA VAL A 224 -1.25 -8.91 11.36
C VAL A 224 -0.24 -9.80 10.64
N GLU A 225 0.64 -9.17 9.89
CA GLU A 225 1.72 -9.83 9.16
C GLU A 225 3.05 -9.20 9.57
N ILE A 226 4.08 -10.03 9.68
CA ILE A 226 5.44 -9.61 10.02
C ILE A 226 6.35 -9.97 8.87
N ALA A 227 7.16 -9.02 8.42
CA ALA A 227 8.27 -9.28 7.50
C ALA A 227 9.59 -9.06 8.24
N ALA A 228 10.42 -10.09 8.35
CA ALA A 228 11.66 -10.03 9.14
C ALA A 228 12.83 -10.71 8.43
N VAL A 229 14.06 -10.42 8.84
CA VAL A 229 15.24 -11.13 8.36
C VAL A 229 15.32 -12.50 9.03
N ARG A 230 15.47 -13.57 8.24
CA ARG A 230 15.49 -14.94 8.75
C ARG A 230 16.62 -15.16 9.77
N GLY A 231 16.27 -15.81 10.88
CA GLY A 231 17.20 -16.16 11.95
C GLY A 231 17.49 -15.01 12.93
N LEU A 232 16.91 -13.83 12.72
CA LEU A 232 17.04 -12.66 13.59
C LEU A 232 15.68 -12.12 14.05
N THR A 233 14.65 -12.96 13.98
CA THR A 233 13.31 -12.67 14.49
C THR A 233 13.17 -13.17 15.92
N HIS A 234 12.61 -12.34 16.80
CA HIS A 234 12.34 -12.71 18.19
C HIS A 234 11.50 -14.01 18.30
N ALA A 235 11.86 -14.89 19.24
CA ALA A 235 11.23 -16.21 19.39
C ALA A 235 9.71 -16.11 19.64
N GLY A 236 9.26 -15.11 20.38
CA GLY A 236 7.83 -14.89 20.63
C GLY A 236 7.03 -14.57 19.35
N LEU A 237 7.62 -13.85 18.39
CA LEU A 237 6.97 -13.61 17.09
C LEU A 237 6.88 -14.91 16.28
N GLN A 238 7.92 -15.75 16.34
CA GLN A 238 7.87 -17.07 15.71
C GLN A 238 6.77 -17.94 16.32
N GLN A 239 6.65 -17.93 17.65
CA GLN A 239 5.58 -18.64 18.35
C GLN A 239 4.19 -18.10 17.96
N ALA A 240 4.01 -16.78 17.93
CA ALA A 240 2.77 -16.15 17.49
C ALA A 240 2.40 -16.57 16.05
N ALA A 241 3.39 -16.78 15.17
CA ALA A 241 3.16 -17.29 13.82
C ALA A 241 2.69 -18.76 13.83
N LEU A 242 3.30 -19.61 14.67
CA LEU A 242 2.89 -21.01 14.86
C LEU A 242 1.47 -21.11 15.44
N ASP A 243 1.11 -20.20 16.33
CA ASP A 243 -0.22 -20.11 16.94
C ASP A 243 -1.25 -19.49 16.00
N GLY A 244 -0.86 -19.14 14.76
CA GLY A 244 -1.74 -18.54 13.75
C GLY A 244 -2.19 -17.11 14.08
N MET A 245 -1.52 -16.43 15.01
CA MET A 245 -1.81 -15.05 15.38
C MET A 245 -1.29 -14.05 14.35
N ILE A 246 -0.20 -14.41 13.66
CA ILE A 246 0.41 -13.60 12.60
C ILE A 246 0.78 -14.46 11.39
N ASN A 247 0.90 -13.84 10.22
CA ASN A 247 1.67 -14.42 9.11
C ASN A 247 3.11 -13.90 9.18
N LEU A 248 4.09 -14.80 9.18
CA LEU A 248 5.50 -14.43 9.19
C LEU A 248 6.13 -14.66 7.82
N HIS A 249 6.70 -13.60 7.27
CA HIS A 249 7.40 -13.56 6.00
C HIS A 249 8.88 -13.28 6.24
N TYR A 250 9.74 -13.88 5.42
CA TYR A 250 11.19 -13.67 5.52
C TYR A 250 11.70 -12.86 4.35
N LEU A 251 12.46 -11.82 4.69
CA LEU A 251 13.26 -11.04 3.75
C LEU A 251 14.60 -11.76 3.60
N GLU A 252 14.91 -12.19 2.39
CA GLU A 252 16.10 -12.96 2.06
C GLU A 252 16.94 -12.25 1.01
N ALA A 253 18.25 -12.53 1.00
CA ALA A 253 19.11 -12.11 -0.10
C ALA A 253 18.72 -12.87 -1.38
N PRO A 254 18.80 -12.21 -2.55
CA PRO A 254 18.57 -12.87 -3.83
C PRO A 254 19.59 -13.97 -4.14
#